data_AF-A0A419SKH5-F1
#
_entry.id   AF-A0A419SKH5-F1
#
_cell.length_a   1.000
_cell.length_b   1.000
_cell.length_c   1.000
_cell.angle_alpha   90.00
_cell.angle_beta   90.00
_cell.angle_gamma   90.00
#
_symmetry.space_group_name_H-M   'P 1'
#
loop_
_entity.id
_entity.type
_entity.pdbx_description
1 polymer ?
#
loop_
_entity_poly.entity_id
_entity_poly.type
_entity_poly.pdbx_seq_one_letter_code
_entity_poly.pdbx_strand_id
1 'polypeptide(L)'
;MLKLKQRLKDEKGSATLEFLGMVPYVFLMMLVLWQFLVCAFAAITVQSAANEAAKVFSTTSSELKAKEASGKIVNNLKNVAWQYHTIAPNSDGRHFEAKVQIQLKLAFLPSELLGMTIPTVPINYAVVGRKI
;
A
#
# COMPACT_ATOMS: atom_id res chain seq x y z
N MET A 1 43.80 10.54 30.87
CA MET A 1 42.58 9.69 30.84
C MET A 1 41.50 10.04 31.90
N LEU A 2 41.81 10.79 32.98
CA LEU A 2 40.82 11.13 34.02
C LEU A 2 39.72 12.13 33.62
N LYS A 3 39.96 13.03 32.67
CA LYS A 3 38.99 14.09 32.29
C LYS A 3 37.73 13.58 31.58
N LEU A 4 37.78 12.43 30.89
CA LEU A 4 36.61 11.83 30.25
C LEU A 4 35.61 11.28 31.28
N LYS A 5 36.09 10.71 32.40
CA LYS A 5 35.23 10.15 33.45
C LYS A 5 34.44 11.22 34.22
N GLN A 6 34.94 12.45 34.30
CA GLN A 6 34.22 13.56 34.95
C GLN A 6 33.09 14.12 34.10
N ARG A 7 33.24 14.17 32.77
CA ARG A 7 32.18 14.59 31.83
C ARG A 7 30.98 13.65 31.79
N LEU A 8 31.20 12.35 32.03
CA LEU A 8 30.14 11.33 32.11
C LEU A 8 29.34 11.38 33.42
N LYS A 9 29.80 12.16 34.41
CA LYS A 9 29.19 12.28 35.75
C LYS A 9 28.41 13.60 35.91
N ASP A 10 28.34 14.39 34.84
CA ASP A 10 27.66 15.67 34.78
C ASP A 10 26.23 15.41 34.28
N GLU A 11 25.20 15.63 35.10
CA GLU A 11 23.79 15.36 34.73
C GLU A 11 23.21 16.39 33.74
N LYS A 12 24.00 17.40 33.38
CA LYS A 12 23.63 18.43 32.40
C LYS A 12 23.43 17.79 31.03
N GLY A 13 22.17 17.71 30.60
CA GLY A 13 21.77 17.10 29.32
C GLY A 13 21.21 15.69 29.44
N SER A 14 21.04 15.16 30.66
CA SER A 14 20.39 13.86 30.90
C SER A 14 18.99 13.79 30.26
N ALA A 15 18.17 14.84 30.43
CA ALA A 15 16.85 14.95 29.82
C ALA A 15 16.90 14.97 28.27
N THR A 16 17.93 15.58 27.66
CA THR A 16 18.12 15.57 26.21
C THR A 16 18.52 14.19 25.70
N LEU A 17 19.35 13.47 26.46
CA LEU A 17 19.77 12.11 26.14
C LEU A 17 18.61 11.12 26.24
N GLU A 18 17.76 11.26 27.26
CA GLU A 18 16.53 10.48 27.43
C GLU A 18 15.55 10.73 26.29
N PHE A 19 15.34 12.00 25.92
CA PHE A 19 14.52 12.36 24.77
C PHE A 19 15.07 11.77 23.46
N LEU A 20 16.38 11.80 23.27
CA LEU A 20 17.03 11.20 22.09
C LEU A 20 16.81 9.68 22.04
N GLY A 21 16.75 9.01 23.19
CA GLY A 21 16.38 7.61 23.29
C GLY A 21 14.94 7.31 22.85
N MET A 22 14.01 8.26 22.98
CA MET A 22 12.62 8.12 22.52
C MET A 22 12.44 8.45 21.03
N VAL A 23 13.37 9.17 20.40
CA VAL A 23 13.26 9.57 18.98
C VAL A 23 12.96 8.40 18.04
N PRO A 24 13.65 7.23 18.12
CA PRO A 24 13.34 6.08 17.27
C PRO A 24 11.89 5.59 17.41
N TYR A 25 11.33 5.65 18.62
CA TYR A 25 9.95 5.26 18.88
C TYR A 25 8.95 6.23 18.23
N VAL A 26 9.22 7.54 18.31
CA VAL A 26 8.41 8.57 17.64
C VAL A 26 8.44 8.37 16.12
N PHE A 27 9.61 8.07 15.55
CA PHE A 27 9.71 7.74 14.12
C PHE A 27 8.91 6.49 13.74
N LEU A 28 8.96 5.43 14.56
CA LEU A 28 8.16 4.23 14.34
C LEU A 28 6.66 4.55 14.36
N MET A 29 6.20 5.33 15.35
CA MET A 29 4.80 5.76 15.42
C MET A 29 4.40 6.59 14.19
N MET A 30 5.25 7.52 13.74
CA MET A 30 5.00 8.30 12.53
C MET A 30 4.90 7.41 11.28
N LEU A 31 5.74 6.38 11.15
CA LEU A 31 5.67 5.42 10.06
C LEU A 31 4.39 4.57 10.09
N VAL A 32 3.89 4.22 11.28
CA VAL A 32 2.60 3.54 11.42
C VAL A 32 1.45 4.45 10.96
N LEU A 33 1.45 5.72 11.37
CA LEU A 33 0.46 6.70 10.89
C LEU A 33 0.54 6.88 9.36
N TRP A 34 1.75 6.93 8.81
CA TRP A 34 1.97 6.99 7.37
C TRP A 34 1.35 5.78 6.64
N GLN A 35 1.42 4.57 7.21
CA GLN A 35 0.78 3.41 6.59
C GLN A 35 -0.73 3.51 6.45
N PHE A 36 -1.41 4.13 7.42
CA PHE A 36 -2.87 4.33 7.31
C PHE A 36 -3.22 5.21 6.12
N LEU A 37 -2.45 6.28 5.89
CA LEU A 37 -2.63 7.16 4.72
C LEU A 37 -2.40 6.40 3.41
N VAL A 38 -1.33 5.62 3.34
CA VAL A 38 -1.01 4.78 2.17
C VAL A 38 -2.12 3.76 1.91
N CYS A 39 -2.67 3.13 2.94
CA CYS A 39 -3.77 2.17 2.83
C CYS A 39 -5.04 2.82 2.27
N ALA A 40 -5.43 3.98 2.80
CA ALA A 40 -6.59 4.73 2.30
C ALA A 40 -6.40 5.15 0.83
N PHE A 41 -5.22 5.67 0.49
CA PHE A 41 -4.89 6.03 -0.89
C PHE A 41 -4.94 4.82 -1.84
N ALA A 42 -4.45 3.66 -1.39
CA ALA A 42 -4.47 2.44 -2.16
C ALA A 42 -5.92 1.96 -2.42
N ALA A 43 -6.79 2.00 -1.41
CA ALA A 43 -8.20 1.63 -1.54
C ALA A 43 -8.95 2.49 -2.59
N ILE A 44 -8.78 3.82 -2.53
CA ILE A 44 -9.38 4.76 -3.49
C ILE A 44 -8.86 4.49 -4.92
N THR A 45 -7.57 4.21 -5.03
CA THR A 45 -6.93 3.91 -6.32
C THR A 45 -7.47 2.61 -6.94
N VAL A 46 -7.62 1.54 -6.13
CA VAL A 46 -8.18 0.26 -6.60
C VAL A 46 -9.63 0.42 -7.05
N GLN A 47 -10.43 1.15 -6.28
CA GLN A 47 -11.82 1.44 -6.65
C GLN A 47 -11.89 2.19 -8.00
N SER A 48 -11.05 3.21 -8.17
CA SER A 48 -10.96 3.97 -9.43
C SER A 48 -10.53 3.08 -10.59
N ALA A 49 -9.55 2.20 -10.38
CA ALA A 49 -9.09 1.25 -11.39
C ALA A 49 -10.16 0.23 -11.80
N ALA A 50 -10.95 -0.28 -10.84
CA ALA A 50 -12.03 -1.23 -11.11
C ALA A 50 -13.17 -0.57 -11.91
N ASN A 51 -13.52 0.67 -11.56
CA ASN A 51 -14.52 1.44 -12.30
C ASN A 51 -14.07 1.72 -13.74
N GLU A 52 -12.81 2.07 -13.94
CA GLU A 52 -12.28 2.31 -15.28
C GLU A 52 -12.19 1.02 -16.11
N ALA A 53 -11.75 -0.09 -15.51
CA ALA A 53 -11.80 -1.40 -16.17
C ALA A 53 -13.23 -1.75 -16.59
N ALA A 54 -14.22 -1.54 -15.71
CA ALA A 54 -15.60 -1.83 -16.02
C ALA A 54 -16.13 -0.98 -17.18
N LYS A 55 -15.86 0.32 -17.19
CA LYS A 55 -16.27 1.25 -18.25
C LYS A 55 -15.64 0.89 -19.61
N VAL A 56 -14.36 0.56 -19.63
CA VAL A 56 -13.67 0.18 -20.87
C VAL A 56 -14.17 -1.17 -21.36
N PHE A 57 -14.41 -2.13 -20.46
CA PHE A 57 -14.94 -3.44 -20.84
C PHE A 57 -16.38 -3.34 -21.36
N SER A 58 -17.25 -2.55 -20.74
CA SER A 58 -18.63 -2.38 -21.20
C SER A 58 -18.71 -1.74 -22.60
N THR A 59 -17.73 -0.92 -22.96
CA THR A 59 -17.71 -0.20 -24.25
C THR A 59 -16.99 -0.98 -25.34
N THR A 60 -15.88 -1.65 -25.01
CA THR A 60 -15.01 -2.30 -26.00
C THR A 60 -15.19 -3.80 -26.07
N SER A 61 -15.88 -4.41 -25.09
CA SER A 61 -15.96 -5.86 -24.90
C SER A 61 -14.61 -6.59 -24.88
N SER A 62 -13.51 -5.85 -24.64
CA SER A 62 -12.15 -6.36 -24.71
C SER A 62 -11.52 -6.38 -23.32
N GLU A 63 -11.23 -7.57 -22.81
CA GLU A 63 -10.56 -7.78 -21.52
C GLU A 63 -9.16 -7.18 -21.50
N LEU A 64 -8.43 -7.26 -22.62
CA LEU A 64 -7.08 -6.71 -22.78
C LEU A 64 -7.06 -5.19 -22.60
N LYS A 65 -7.97 -4.47 -23.27
CA LYS A 65 -8.05 -3.00 -23.16
C LYS A 65 -8.47 -2.55 -21.76
N ALA A 66 -9.41 -3.28 -21.14
CA ALA A 66 -9.85 -2.99 -19.78
C ALA A 66 -8.72 -3.21 -18.76
N LYS A 67 -7.92 -4.27 -18.91
CA LYS A 67 -6.75 -4.54 -18.07
C LYS A 67 -5.65 -3.49 -18.24
N GLU A 68 -5.43 -2.98 -19.46
CA GLU A 68 -4.47 -1.89 -19.70
C GLU A 68 -4.93 -0.59 -19.03
N ALA A 69 -6.23 -0.28 -19.13
CA ALA A 69 -6.80 0.93 -18.54
C ALA A 69 -6.72 0.93 -17.01
N SER A 70 -7.11 -0.16 -16.35
CA SER A 70 -6.91 -0.29 -14.90
C SER A 70 -5.43 -0.30 -14.53
N GLY A 71 -4.60 -0.97 -15.33
CA GLY A 71 -3.15 -1.05 -15.13
C GLY A 71 -2.48 0.31 -15.07
N LYS A 72 -2.91 1.29 -15.90
CA LYS A 72 -2.40 2.67 -15.86
C LYS A 72 -2.68 3.37 -14.53
N ILE A 73 -3.84 3.13 -13.93
CA ILE A 73 -4.25 3.73 -12.66
C ILE A 73 -3.49 3.11 -11.49
N VAL A 74 -3.42 1.78 -11.45
CA VAL A 74 -2.72 1.04 -10.37
C VAL A 74 -1.20 1.15 -10.51
N ASN A 75 -0.66 1.54 -11.67
CA ASN A 75 0.77 1.77 -11.89
C ASN A 75 1.40 2.73 -10.83
N ASN A 76 0.62 3.69 -10.34
CA ASN A 76 1.04 4.61 -9.28
C ASN A 76 1.38 3.91 -7.95
N LEU A 77 0.94 2.67 -7.75
CA LEU A 77 1.17 1.86 -6.56
C LEU A 77 2.33 0.86 -6.70
N LYS A 78 3.07 0.81 -7.81
CA LYS A 78 4.11 -0.21 -8.06
C LYS A 78 5.16 -0.35 -6.97
N ASN A 79 5.56 0.75 -6.35
CA ASN A 79 6.59 0.74 -5.32
C ASN A 79 6.06 0.25 -3.96
N VAL A 80 4.74 0.22 -3.79
CA VAL A 80 4.08 0.03 -2.50
C VAL A 80 3.20 -1.23 -2.50
N ALA A 81 2.76 -1.73 -3.65
CA ALA A 81 1.85 -2.86 -3.75
C ALA A 81 2.14 -3.80 -4.94
N TRP A 82 1.84 -5.08 -4.76
CA TRP A 82 1.73 -6.06 -5.84
C TRP A 82 0.31 -6.02 -6.43
N GLN A 83 0.16 -6.29 -7.72
CA GLN A 83 -1.09 -6.01 -8.46
C GLN A 83 -1.61 -7.27 -9.14
N TYR A 84 -2.89 -7.57 -8.95
CA TYR A 84 -3.60 -8.66 -9.62
C TYR A 84 -4.91 -8.15 -10.21
N HIS A 85 -5.13 -8.42 -11.50
CA HIS A 85 -6.28 -7.93 -12.25
C HIS A 85 -7.01 -9.12 -12.85
N THR A 86 -8.30 -9.26 -12.56
CA THR A 86 -9.14 -10.31 -13.13
C THR A 86 -10.46 -9.71 -13.57
N ILE A 87 -10.78 -9.91 -14.84
CA ILE A 87 -12.08 -9.57 -15.39
C ILE A 87 -12.70 -10.90 -15.76
N ALA A 88 -13.84 -11.24 -15.14
CA ALA A 88 -14.55 -12.48 -15.42
C ALA A 88 -15.92 -12.14 -15.99
N PRO A 89 -16.22 -12.52 -17.25
CA PRO A 89 -17.58 -12.46 -17.77
C PRO A 89 -18.47 -13.43 -16.98
N ASN A 90 -19.67 -12.98 -16.59
CA ASN A 90 -20.61 -13.86 -15.90
C ASN A 90 -21.30 -14.78 -16.93
N SER A 91 -21.75 -15.96 -16.50
CA SER A 91 -22.30 -17.03 -17.36
C SER A 91 -23.49 -16.61 -18.24
N ASP A 92 -24.12 -15.46 -17.94
CA ASP A 92 -25.25 -14.87 -18.65
C ASP A 92 -24.90 -14.00 -19.88
N GLY A 93 -23.60 -13.73 -20.14
CA GLY A 93 -23.12 -12.97 -21.31
C GLY A 93 -23.48 -11.48 -21.37
N ARG A 94 -24.42 -11.02 -20.54
CA ARG A 94 -24.88 -9.61 -20.43
C ARG A 94 -24.29 -8.87 -19.23
N HIS A 95 -23.83 -9.59 -18.21
CA HIS A 95 -23.23 -9.02 -17.01
C HIS A 95 -21.78 -9.47 -16.88
N PHE A 96 -20.93 -8.60 -16.37
CA PHE A 96 -19.53 -8.91 -16.11
C PHE A 96 -19.13 -8.37 -14.73
N GLU A 97 -18.14 -9.02 -14.11
CA GLU A 97 -17.57 -8.58 -12.84
C GLU A 97 -16.11 -8.21 -13.08
N ALA A 98 -15.78 -6.92 -12.89
CA ALA A 98 -14.42 -6.42 -12.92
C ALA A 98 -13.84 -6.44 -11.50
N LYS A 99 -12.83 -7.30 -11.26
CA LYS A 99 -12.14 -7.41 -9.97
C LYS A 99 -10.73 -6.83 -10.08
N VAL A 100 -10.39 -5.92 -9.18
CA VAL A 100 -9.04 -5.41 -9.01
C VAL A 100 -8.60 -5.74 -7.59
N GLN A 101 -7.46 -6.42 -7.49
CA GLN A 101 -6.87 -6.85 -6.23
C GLN A 101 -5.45 -6.33 -6.15
N ILE A 102 -5.07 -5.79 -4.99
CA ILE A 102 -3.69 -5.42 -4.71
C ILE A 102 -3.26 -5.98 -3.37
N GLN A 103 -1.96 -6.24 -3.24
CA GLN A 103 -1.34 -6.60 -1.98
C GLN A 103 -0.36 -5.50 -1.57
N LEU A 104 -0.77 -4.70 -0.58
CA LEU A 104 0.00 -3.57 -0.08
C LEU A 104 1.13 -4.06 0.83
N LYS A 105 2.36 -3.64 0.57
CA LYS A 105 3.54 -3.96 1.39
C LYS A 105 3.60 -3.04 2.61
N LEU A 106 3.88 -3.59 3.78
CA LEU A 106 4.18 -2.79 4.96
C LEU A 106 5.59 -2.18 4.85
N ALA A 107 5.67 -0.89 4.53
CA ALA A 107 6.94 -0.19 4.29
C ALA A 107 7.76 0.13 5.57
N PHE A 108 7.20 -0.02 6.78
CA PHE A 108 7.91 0.31 8.03
C PHE A 108 8.67 -0.88 8.64
N LEU A 109 8.52 -2.08 8.06
CA LEU A 109 9.20 -3.29 8.50
C LEU A 109 10.19 -3.72 7.41
N PRO A 110 11.48 -3.35 7.50
CA PRO A 110 12.47 -3.81 6.54
C PRO A 110 12.65 -5.32 6.67
N SER A 111 12.73 -6.01 5.53
CA SER A 111 12.91 -7.47 5.46
C SER A 111 14.18 -7.95 6.16
N GLU A 112 15.20 -7.08 6.23
CA GLU A 112 16.46 -7.33 6.93
C GLU A 112 16.29 -7.45 8.45
N LEU A 113 15.32 -6.74 9.03
CA LEU A 113 15.04 -6.77 10.48
C LEU A 113 14.28 -8.03 10.90
N LEU A 114 13.45 -8.58 9.99
CA LEU A 114 12.56 -9.70 10.31
C LEU A 114 13.08 -11.06 9.83
N GLY A 115 14.12 -11.12 8.98
CA GLY A 115 14.60 -12.37 8.38
C GLY A 115 13.53 -13.14 7.60
N MET A 116 12.40 -12.48 7.32
CA MET A 116 11.17 -13.02 6.74
C MET A 116 10.68 -12.09 5.61
N THR A 117 9.77 -12.61 4.79
CA THR A 117 9.11 -11.85 3.73
C THR A 117 8.33 -10.66 4.32
N ILE A 118 8.33 -9.53 3.60
CA ILE A 118 7.62 -8.33 4.02
C ILE A 118 6.11 -8.67 4.12
N PRO A 119 5.46 -8.47 5.28
CA PRO A 119 4.04 -8.74 5.42
C PRO A 119 3.24 -7.85 4.48
N THR A 120 2.17 -8.41 3.92
CA THR A 120 1.30 -7.74 2.95
C THR A 120 -0.16 -7.73 3.42
N VAL A 121 -0.87 -6.66 3.07
CA VAL A 121 -2.30 -6.51 3.35
C VAL A 121 -3.07 -6.57 2.04
N PRO A 122 -3.97 -7.55 1.87
CA PRO A 122 -4.79 -7.64 0.66
C PRO A 122 -5.89 -6.58 0.67
N ILE A 123 -6.03 -5.84 -0.43
CA ILE A 123 -7.13 -4.92 -0.70
C ILE A 123 -7.83 -5.39 -1.97
N ASN A 124 -9.10 -5.74 -1.83
CA ASN A 124 -9.91 -6.32 -2.91
C ASN A 124 -11.08 -5.39 -3.22
N TYR A 125 -11.31 -5.10 -4.49
CA TYR A 125 -12.52 -4.40 -4.93
C TYR A 125 -13.09 -5.04 -6.18
N ALA A 126 -14.42 -5.18 -6.21
CA ALA A 126 -15.16 -5.79 -7.31
C ALA A 126 -16.28 -4.84 -7.75
N VAL A 127 -16.43 -4.67 -9.06
CA VAL A 127 -17.49 -3.86 -9.68
C VAL A 127 -18.27 -4.75 -10.64
N VAL A 128 -19.58 -4.81 -10.46
CA VAL A 128 -20.50 -5.50 -11.38
C VAL A 128 -21.00 -4.50 -12.42
N GLY A 129 -20.84 -4.83 -13.69
CA GLY A 129 -21.28 -4.01 -14.82
C GLY A 129 -22.13 -4.79 -15.81
N ARG A 130 -22.90 -4.06 -16.63
CA ARG A 130 -23.67 -4.62 -17.74
C ARG A 130 -22.97 -4.29 -19.07
N LYS A 131 -22.83 -5.30 -19.93
CA LYS A 131 -22.33 -5.13 -21.30
C LYS A 131 -23.38 -4.37 -22.09
N ILE A 132 -22.97 -3.24 -22.70
CA ILE A 132 -23.82 -2.39 -23.54
C ILE A 132 -23.74 -2.90 -24.97
#